data_AF-A0A954VUK6-F1
#
_entry.id   AF-A0A954VUK6-F1
#
_cell.length_a   1.000
_cell.length_b   1.000
_cell.length_c   1.000
_cell.angle_alpha   90.00
_cell.angle_beta   90.00
_cell.angle_gamma   90.00
#
_symmetry.space_group_name_H-M   'P 1'
#
loop_
_entity.id
_entity.type
_entity.pdbx_description
1 polymer ?
#
loop_
_entity_poly.entity_id
_entity_poly.type
_entity_poly.pdbx_seq_one_letter_code
_entity_poly.pdbx_strand_id
1 'polypeptide(L)'
;MVVAILGGVQLYMTHRPRVVAYQAEPDAVAEGEFRLEVTLSFAAGPDPFALELEDAPSLLVLFRGQPVLHRTNAIPGGQVIVSDPVDGIVQGQNEFFVQATCANDASLTANAIRVRILRDAVVIAEQTFWSEPGEAIQGALNVTVPPESSAEATVQE
;
A
#
# COMPACT_ATOMS: atom_id res chain seq x y z
N MET A 1 -36.90 -38.62 7.84
CA MET A 1 -35.98 -37.74 7.10
C MET A 1 -35.68 -36.53 7.98
N VAL A 2 -34.39 -36.14 8.08
CA VAL A 2 -33.85 -34.91 8.72
C VAL A 2 -33.98 -34.74 10.24
N VAL A 3 -33.17 -35.46 11.04
CA VAL A 3 -32.83 -35.05 12.44
C VAL A 3 -31.35 -35.27 12.79
N ALA A 4 -30.60 -36.04 11.99
CA ALA A 4 -29.20 -36.39 12.31
C ALA A 4 -28.17 -35.25 12.08
N ILE A 5 -28.49 -34.22 11.29
CA ILE A 5 -27.52 -33.19 10.89
C ILE A 5 -27.33 -32.12 11.97
N LEU A 6 -28.39 -31.77 12.71
CA LEU A 6 -28.33 -30.72 13.75
C LEU A 6 -27.50 -31.14 14.98
N GLY A 7 -27.56 -32.42 15.38
CA GLY A 7 -26.80 -32.92 16.52
C GLY A 7 -25.29 -32.98 16.27
N GLY A 8 -24.87 -33.33 15.04
CA GLY A 8 -23.45 -33.37 14.67
C GLY A 8 -22.81 -31.98 14.68
N VAL A 9 -23.53 -30.96 14.21
CA VAL A 9 -23.06 -29.56 14.23
C VAL A 9 -22.92 -29.05 15.67
N GLN A 10 -23.89 -29.36 16.54
CA GLN A 10 -23.83 -28.95 17.95
C GLN A 10 -22.66 -29.62 18.70
N LEU A 11 -22.38 -30.89 18.42
CA LEU A 11 -21.25 -31.62 19.00
C LEU A 11 -19.90 -31.06 18.51
N TYR A 12 -19.80 -30.72 17.23
CA TYR A 12 -18.61 -30.09 16.67
C TYR A 12 -18.36 -28.69 17.25
N MET A 13 -19.41 -27.87 17.44
CA MET A 13 -19.27 -26.54 18.04
C MET A 13 -18.83 -26.57 19.51
N THR A 14 -19.19 -27.62 20.26
CA THR A 14 -18.80 -27.77 21.67
C THR A 14 -17.39 -28.33 21.84
N HIS A 15 -16.90 -29.12 20.89
CA HIS A 15 -15.57 -29.76 20.97
C HIS A 15 -14.50 -29.05 20.15
N ARG A 16 -14.82 -27.93 19.49
CA ARG A 16 -13.80 -27.17 18.77
C ARG A 16 -12.71 -26.75 19.77
N PRO A 17 -11.42 -27.00 19.46
CA PRO A 17 -10.33 -26.45 20.23
C PRO A 17 -10.58 -24.95 20.40
N ARG A 18 -10.54 -24.45 21.63
CA ARG A 18 -10.47 -23.01 21.85
C ARG A 18 -9.17 -22.57 21.17
N VAL A 19 -9.30 -21.92 20.02
CA VAL A 19 -8.23 -21.11 19.47
C VAL A 19 -7.98 -20.06 20.54
N VAL A 20 -6.87 -20.20 21.26
CA VAL A 20 -6.36 -19.12 22.10
C VAL A 20 -6.22 -17.95 21.16
N ALA A 21 -6.97 -16.87 21.42
CA ALA A 21 -6.86 -15.68 20.61
C ALA A 21 -5.39 -15.28 20.63
N TYR A 22 -4.73 -15.33 19.47
CA TYR A 22 -3.42 -14.75 19.31
C TYR A 22 -3.61 -13.25 19.57
N GLN A 23 -3.18 -12.79 20.74
CA GLN A 23 -3.02 -11.36 20.97
C GLN A 23 -1.80 -10.96 20.16
N ALA A 24 -2.06 -10.45 18.96
CA ALA A 24 -1.02 -9.77 18.20
C ALA A 24 -0.46 -8.66 19.11
N GLU A 25 0.84 -8.69 19.37
CA GLU A 25 1.50 -7.55 19.98
C GLU A 25 1.30 -6.34 19.05
N PRO A 26 1.04 -5.15 19.60
CA PRO A 26 0.90 -3.96 18.76
C PRO A 26 2.19 -3.77 17.97
N ASP A 27 2.06 -3.56 16.66
CA ASP A 27 3.21 -3.32 15.79
C ASP A 27 4.02 -2.13 16.32
N ALA A 28 5.32 -2.34 16.56
CA ALA A 28 6.22 -1.28 16.99
C ALA A 28 6.35 -0.23 15.88
N VAL A 29 6.16 1.05 16.18
CA VAL A 29 6.38 2.14 15.22
C VAL A 29 7.86 2.15 14.82
N ALA A 30 8.12 2.26 13.52
CA ALA A 30 9.49 2.35 13.01
C ALA A 30 10.08 3.73 13.28
N GLU A 31 11.37 3.77 13.63
CA GLU A 31 12.09 5.03 13.79
C GLU A 31 12.59 5.55 12.43
N GLY A 32 12.87 6.86 12.35
CA GLY A 32 13.40 7.53 11.16
C GLY A 32 12.37 8.33 10.35
N GLU A 33 12.86 9.11 9.40
CA GLU A 33 12.04 9.93 8.51
C GLU A 33 11.70 9.15 7.24
N PHE A 34 10.41 8.88 7.05
CA PHE A 34 9.93 8.15 5.88
C PHE A 34 9.38 9.09 4.81
N ARG A 35 9.77 8.85 3.56
CA ARG A 35 9.31 9.59 2.39
C ARG A 35 8.81 8.65 1.31
N LEU A 36 7.69 9.01 0.70
CA LEU A 36 7.15 8.37 -0.49
C LEU A 36 7.46 9.22 -1.73
N GLU A 37 8.01 8.58 -2.77
CA GLU A 37 8.19 9.19 -4.08
C GLU A 37 7.46 8.38 -5.15
N VAL A 38 6.71 9.06 -6.01
CA VAL A 38 6.01 8.45 -7.15
C VAL A 38 6.45 9.17 -8.44
N THR A 39 6.82 8.42 -9.47
CA THR A 39 7.13 8.95 -10.81
C THR A 39 6.25 8.27 -11.84
N LEU A 40 5.53 9.06 -12.64
CA LEU A 40 4.68 8.56 -13.73
C LEU A 40 5.42 8.67 -15.06
N SER A 41 5.33 7.68 -15.94
CA SER A 41 5.88 7.79 -17.31
C SER A 41 4.95 8.56 -18.27
N PHE A 42 3.76 8.93 -17.82
CA PHE A 42 2.65 9.45 -18.61
C PHE A 42 1.94 10.60 -17.89
N ALA A 43 1.12 11.35 -18.62
CA ALA A 43 0.28 12.37 -18.02
C ALA A 43 -0.95 11.72 -17.36
N ALA A 44 -1.13 11.92 -16.06
CA ALA A 44 -2.31 11.47 -15.33
C ALA A 44 -3.37 12.57 -15.22
N GLY A 45 -4.63 12.16 -15.10
CA GLY A 45 -5.79 13.05 -15.06
C GLY A 45 -6.96 12.39 -14.36
N PRO A 46 -8.01 13.16 -13.98
CA PRO A 46 -9.17 12.60 -13.32
C PRO A 46 -9.85 11.57 -14.23
N ASP A 47 -10.43 10.53 -13.63
CA ASP A 47 -11.15 9.51 -14.37
C ASP A 47 -12.34 10.14 -15.12
N PRO A 48 -12.36 10.10 -16.47
CA PRO A 48 -13.45 10.68 -17.26
C PRO A 48 -14.77 9.94 -17.08
N PHE A 49 -14.75 8.73 -16.52
CA PHE A 49 -15.94 7.92 -16.23
C PHE A 49 -16.39 8.02 -14.77
N ALA A 50 -15.69 8.79 -13.94
CA ALA A 50 -16.13 9.04 -12.57
C ALA A 50 -17.46 9.79 -12.54
N LEU A 51 -18.35 9.35 -11.65
CA LEU A 51 -19.63 10.04 -11.40
C LEU A 51 -19.40 11.43 -10.80
N GLU A 52 -18.38 11.58 -9.95
CA GLU A 52 -17.98 12.81 -9.28
C GLU A 52 -16.58 13.20 -9.76
N LEU A 53 -16.51 13.93 -10.88
CA LEU A 53 -15.25 14.33 -11.52
C LEU A 53 -14.34 15.19 -10.63
N GLU A 54 -14.90 15.97 -9.70
CA GLU A 54 -14.13 16.87 -8.82
C GLU A 54 -13.28 16.08 -7.80
N ASP A 55 -13.76 14.90 -7.39
CA ASP A 55 -13.11 14.03 -6.41
C ASP A 55 -12.40 12.83 -7.04
N ALA A 56 -12.48 12.68 -8.37
CA ALA A 56 -11.86 11.59 -9.11
C ALA A 56 -10.31 11.68 -9.07
N PRO A 57 -9.60 10.65 -8.56
CA PRO A 57 -8.16 10.72 -8.41
C PRO A 57 -7.44 10.55 -9.76
N SER A 58 -6.54 11.50 -10.05
CA SER A 58 -5.46 11.35 -11.02
C SER A 58 -4.34 10.47 -10.46
N LEU A 59 -4.02 10.63 -9.18
CA LEU A 59 -3.09 9.80 -8.41
C LEU A 59 -3.62 9.64 -6.99
N LEU A 60 -3.69 8.40 -6.53
CA LEU A 60 -4.02 8.01 -5.17
C LEU A 60 -2.94 7.08 -4.65
N VAL A 61 -2.41 7.37 -3.47
CA VAL A 61 -1.62 6.42 -2.69
C VAL A 61 -2.24 6.32 -1.30
N LEU A 62 -2.57 5.11 -0.90
CA LEU A 62 -3.11 4.80 0.41
C LEU A 62 -2.07 4.04 1.23
N PHE A 63 -1.96 4.41 2.50
CA PHE A 63 -1.22 3.65 3.52
C PHE A 63 -2.19 3.35 4.67
N ARG A 64 -2.34 2.07 5.01
CA ARG A 64 -3.32 1.60 6.02
C ARG A 64 -4.74 2.13 5.79
N GLY A 65 -5.13 2.25 4.52
CA GLY A 65 -6.44 2.76 4.09
C GLY A 65 -6.62 4.28 4.21
N GLN A 66 -5.58 5.03 4.57
CA GLN A 66 -5.60 6.50 4.61
C GLN A 66 -4.78 7.09 3.45
N PRO A 67 -5.25 8.18 2.82
CA PRO A 67 -4.53 8.79 1.70
C PRO A 67 -3.25 9.49 2.17
N VAL A 68 -2.09 9.02 1.69
CA VAL A 68 -0.79 9.70 1.84
C VAL A 68 -0.49 10.59 0.64
N LEU A 69 -1.08 10.28 -0.52
CA LEU A 69 -1.18 11.17 -1.67
C LEU A 69 -2.58 11.08 -2.24
N HIS A 70 -3.20 12.23 -2.46
CA HIS A 70 -4.44 12.36 -3.21
C HIS A 70 -4.31 13.57 -4.13
N ARG A 71 -4.43 13.35 -5.44
CA ARG A 71 -4.36 14.39 -6.47
C ARG A 71 -5.50 14.16 -7.46
N THR A 72 -6.33 15.18 -7.63
CA THR A 72 -7.46 15.18 -8.58
C THR A 72 -7.15 15.97 -9.85
N ASN A 73 -6.21 16.92 -9.78
CA ASN A 73 -5.73 17.68 -10.92
C ASN A 73 -4.79 16.87 -11.83
N ALA A 74 -4.69 17.29 -13.09
CA ALA A 74 -3.77 16.70 -14.05
C ALA A 74 -2.30 16.77 -13.59
N ILE A 75 -1.56 15.69 -13.83
CA ILE A 75 -0.15 15.53 -13.45
C ILE A 75 0.66 15.25 -14.71
N PRO A 76 1.69 16.05 -15.03
CA PRO A 76 2.59 15.77 -16.13
C PRO A 76 3.42 14.49 -15.89
N GLY A 77 3.69 13.74 -16.97
CA GLY A 77 4.64 12.63 -16.92
C GLY A 77 6.06 13.10 -16.64
N GLY A 78 6.85 12.23 -16.00
CA GLY A 78 8.26 12.44 -15.66
C GLY A 78 8.49 13.24 -14.38
N GLN A 79 7.45 13.80 -13.76
CA GLN A 79 7.57 14.51 -12.49
C GLN A 79 7.62 13.54 -11.31
N VAL A 80 8.49 13.82 -10.33
CA VAL A 80 8.50 13.13 -9.03
C VAL A 80 7.49 13.82 -8.12
N ILE A 81 6.48 13.07 -7.68
CA ILE A 81 5.48 13.48 -6.70
C ILE A 81 5.89 12.91 -5.34
N VAL A 82 5.92 13.77 -4.32
CA VAL A 82 6.48 13.43 -3.01
C VAL A 82 5.41 13.57 -1.92
N SER A 83 5.42 12.63 -0.97
CA SER A 83 4.81 12.78 0.36
C SER A 83 5.90 12.64 1.41
N ASP A 84 6.04 13.67 2.26
CA ASP A 84 7.11 13.80 3.23
C ASP A 84 6.65 14.68 4.41
N PRO A 85 6.57 14.16 5.64
CA PRO A 85 6.83 12.76 6.04
C PRO A 85 5.65 11.81 5.73
N VAL A 86 5.92 10.50 5.81
CA VAL A 86 4.90 9.43 5.85
C VAL A 86 4.87 8.84 7.26
N ASP A 87 3.87 9.23 8.04
CA ASP A 87 3.72 8.81 9.43
C ASP A 87 3.12 7.40 9.58
N GLY A 88 3.38 6.76 10.72
CA GLY A 88 2.70 5.52 11.14
C GLY A 88 3.23 4.24 10.49
N ILE A 89 4.39 4.30 9.84
CA ILE A 89 5.14 3.11 9.38
C ILE A 89 5.60 2.32 10.60
N VAL A 90 5.43 1.00 10.52
CA VAL A 90 5.76 0.07 11.61
C VAL A 90 6.93 -0.83 11.23
N GLN A 91 7.57 -1.43 12.24
CA GLN A 91 8.51 -2.51 12.03
C GLN A 91 7.78 -3.72 11.43
N GLY A 92 8.45 -4.44 10.54
CA GLY A 92 7.86 -5.55 9.80
C GLY A 92 7.15 -5.10 8.51
N GLN A 93 6.02 -5.71 8.21
CA GLN A 93 5.36 -5.57 6.92
C GLN A 93 4.46 -4.33 6.86
N ASN A 94 4.64 -3.54 5.81
CA ASN A 94 3.82 -2.38 5.48
C ASN A 94 3.38 -2.49 4.02
N GLU A 95 2.19 -2.01 3.71
CA GLU A 95 1.64 -2.04 2.36
C GLU A 95 1.16 -0.65 1.94
N PHE A 96 1.55 -0.24 0.74
CA PHE A 96 1.08 0.96 0.07
C PHE A 96 0.27 0.56 -1.16
N PHE A 97 -0.99 0.94 -1.20
CA PHE A 97 -1.79 0.84 -2.42
C PHE A 97 -1.55 2.08 -3.28
N VAL A 98 -1.29 1.89 -4.57
CA VAL A 98 -1.11 2.97 -5.55
C VAL A 98 -2.11 2.79 -6.68
N GLN A 99 -2.70 3.90 -7.11
CA GLN A 99 -3.54 3.99 -8.30
C GLN A 99 -3.22 5.28 -9.04
N ALA A 100 -3.07 5.22 -10.36
CA ALA A 100 -3.11 6.42 -11.20
C ALA A 100 -3.92 6.20 -12.48
N THR A 101 -4.61 7.26 -12.88
CA THR A 101 -5.52 7.26 -14.03
C THR A 101 -4.86 8.02 -15.18
N CYS A 102 -4.83 7.40 -16.36
CA CYS A 102 -4.24 7.99 -17.55
C CYS A 102 -5.15 9.09 -18.10
N ALA A 103 -4.62 10.31 -18.29
CA ALA A 103 -5.42 11.44 -18.80
C ALA A 103 -5.83 11.29 -20.26
N ASN A 104 -5.01 10.59 -21.07
CA ASN A 104 -5.19 10.41 -22.50
C ASN A 104 -5.08 8.92 -22.85
N ASP A 105 -6.18 8.37 -23.35
CA ASP A 105 -6.35 7.02 -23.88
C ASP A 105 -5.73 6.82 -25.29
N ALA A 106 -5.36 7.90 -25.97
CA ALA A 106 -4.86 7.87 -27.35
C ALA A 106 -3.39 7.40 -27.50
N SER A 107 -2.63 7.24 -26.39
CA SER A 107 -1.27 6.73 -26.49
C SER A 107 -1.27 5.21 -26.65
N LEU A 108 -0.60 4.68 -27.68
CA LEU A 108 -0.40 3.24 -27.89
C LEU A 108 0.78 2.67 -27.08
N THR A 109 1.39 3.47 -26.20
CA THR A 109 2.54 3.04 -25.39
C THR A 109 2.09 2.50 -24.05
N ALA A 110 2.77 1.48 -23.56
CA ALA A 110 2.63 1.03 -22.17
C ALA A 110 2.92 2.19 -21.20
N ASN A 111 2.17 2.23 -20.11
CA ASN A 111 2.34 3.21 -19.04
C ASN A 111 3.02 2.56 -17.85
N ALA A 112 3.76 3.35 -17.07
CA ALA A 112 4.44 2.88 -15.89
C ALA A 112 4.37 3.90 -14.74
N ILE A 113 4.29 3.37 -13.52
CA ILE A 113 4.49 4.11 -12.28
C ILE A 113 5.68 3.50 -11.57
N ARG A 114 6.68 4.32 -11.23
CA ARG A 114 7.73 3.95 -10.28
C ARG A 114 7.40 4.52 -8.91
N VAL A 115 7.34 3.66 -7.89
CA VAL A 115 7.10 4.03 -6.50
C VAL A 115 8.34 3.68 -5.67
N ARG A 116 8.78 4.61 -4.83
CA ARG A 116 9.92 4.45 -3.92
C ARG A 116 9.53 4.85 -2.51
N ILE A 117 9.96 4.07 -1.54
CA ILE A 117 9.90 4.41 -0.12
C ILE A 117 11.33 4.62 0.35
N LEU A 118 11.57 5.77 0.97
CA LEU A 118 12.83 6.14 1.57
C LEU A 118 12.68 6.18 3.09
N ARG A 119 13.75 5.79 3.79
CA ARG A 119 13.96 6.00 5.22
C ARG A 119 15.28 6.76 5.38
N ASP A 120 15.26 7.93 6.00
CA ASP A 120 16.44 8.77 6.22
C ASP A 120 17.24 9.02 4.92
N ALA A 121 16.52 9.35 3.84
CA ALA A 121 17.02 9.53 2.47
C ALA A 121 17.60 8.28 1.77
N VAL A 122 17.54 7.10 2.39
CA VAL A 122 17.93 5.82 1.78
C VAL A 122 16.70 5.10 1.25
N VAL A 123 16.73 4.63 0.00
CA VAL A 123 15.64 3.81 -0.56
C VAL A 123 15.59 2.46 0.14
N ILE A 124 14.46 2.16 0.77
CA ILE A 124 14.22 0.87 1.44
C ILE A 124 13.28 -0.03 0.62
N ALA A 125 12.49 0.53 -0.30
CA ALA A 125 11.71 -0.22 -1.27
C ALA A 125 11.52 0.56 -2.56
N GLU A 126 11.53 -0.14 -3.69
CA GLU A 126 11.26 0.41 -5.01
C GLU A 126 10.53 -0.63 -5.87
N GLN A 127 9.45 -0.22 -6.54
CA GLN A 127 8.75 -1.07 -7.49
C GLN A 127 8.23 -0.24 -8.67
N THR A 128 8.21 -0.87 -9.84
CA THR A 128 7.56 -0.31 -11.03
C THR A 128 6.34 -1.13 -11.39
N PHE A 129 5.20 -0.46 -11.51
CA PHE A 129 3.94 -1.03 -11.97
C PHE A 129 3.73 -0.63 -13.43
N TRP A 130 3.32 -1.59 -14.25
CA TRP A 130 3.08 -1.40 -15.68
C TRP A 130 1.61 -1.61 -15.97
N SER A 131 1.07 -0.90 -16.96
CA SER A 131 -0.22 -1.23 -17.56
C SER A 131 -0.15 -1.27 -19.08
N GLU A 132 -1.16 -1.93 -19.64
CA GLU A 132 -1.45 -1.82 -21.06
C GLU A 132 -1.89 -0.38 -21.42
N PRO A 133 -1.76 0.01 -22.70
CA PRO A 133 -2.19 1.32 -23.17
C PRO A 133 -3.66 1.61 -22.80
N GLY A 134 -3.90 2.78 -22.22
CA GLY A 134 -5.25 3.25 -21.84
C GLY A 134 -5.79 2.66 -20.53
N GLU A 135 -5.14 1.66 -19.94
CA GLU A 135 -5.55 1.08 -18.66
C GLU A 135 -5.00 1.91 -17.49
N ALA A 136 -5.81 2.08 -16.44
CA ALA A 136 -5.37 2.65 -15.18
C ALA A 136 -4.34 1.72 -14.51
N ILE A 137 -3.32 2.30 -13.87
CA ILE A 137 -2.34 1.50 -13.15
C ILE A 137 -2.78 1.38 -11.71
N GLN A 138 -2.82 0.14 -11.20
CA GLN A 138 -3.08 -0.16 -9.80
C GLN A 138 -2.06 -1.18 -9.29
N GLY A 139 -1.66 -1.06 -8.03
CA GLY A 139 -0.70 -1.97 -7.43
C GLY A 139 -0.55 -1.81 -5.93
N ALA A 140 0.05 -2.81 -5.31
CA ALA A 140 0.41 -2.80 -3.89
C ALA A 140 1.94 -2.95 -3.75
N LEU A 141 2.59 -1.94 -3.20
CA LEU A 141 4.00 -1.97 -2.82
C LEU A 141 4.11 -2.48 -1.38
N ASN A 142 4.76 -3.62 -1.21
CA ASN A 142 5.09 -4.17 0.10
C ASN A 142 6.49 -3.71 0.50
N VAL A 143 6.62 -3.19 1.72
CA VAL A 143 7.91 -2.81 2.31
C VAL A 143 8.08 -3.48 3.66
N THR A 144 9.23 -4.14 3.83
CA THR A 144 9.64 -4.72 5.11
C THR A 144 10.60 -3.77 5.79
N VAL A 145 10.21 -3.23 6.95
CA VAL A 145 11.10 -2.42 7.79
C VAL A 145 11.75 -3.34 8.82
N PRO A 146 13.09 -3.40 8.91
CA PRO A 146 13.73 -4.24 9.92
C PRO A 146 13.36 -3.76 11.33
N PRO A 147 13.29 -4.67 12.32
CA PRO A 147 13.21 -4.24 13.71
C PRO A 147 14.46 -3.45 14.06
N GLU A 148 14.31 -2.41 14.88
CA GLU A 148 15.48 -1.71 15.42
C GLU A 148 16.33 -2.72 16.18
N SER A 149 17.63 -2.77 15.87
CA SER A 149 18.53 -3.64 16.61
C SER A 149 18.56 -3.19 18.06
N SER A 150 18.07 -4.02 18.97
CA SER A 150 18.30 -3.89 20.41
C SER A 150 19.79 -4.11 20.69
N ALA A 151 20.63 -3.15 20.32
CA ALA A 151 22.06 -3.17 20.56
C ALA A 151 22.33 -2.79 22.02
N GLU A 152 21.98 -3.67 22.96
CA GLU A 152 22.63 -3.77 24.26
C GLU A 152 22.34 -5.13 24.91
N ALA A 153 22.94 -6.18 24.36
CA ALA A 153 23.11 -7.43 25.10
C ALA A 153 24.42 -8.09 24.70
N THR A 154 25.29 -8.28 25.69
CA THR A 154 26.57 -9.02 25.65
C THR A 154 27.83 -8.19 25.42
N VAL A 155 28.25 -7.45 26.45
CA VAL A 155 29.66 -7.50 26.85
C VAL A 155 29.76 -8.55 27.95
N GLN A 156 30.21 -9.75 27.58
CA GLN A 156 30.79 -10.73 28.50
C GLN A 156 32.17 -11.10 27.94
N GLU A 157 33.22 -10.58 28.56
CA GLU A 157 34.27 -11.37 29.23
C GLU A 157 35.13 -10.45 30.10
#